data_AF-A0A257JCM0-F1
#
_entry.id   AF-A0A257JCM0-F1
#
_cell.length_a   1.000
_cell.length_b   1.000
_cell.length_c   1.000
_cell.angle_alpha   90.00
_cell.angle_beta   90.00
_cell.angle_gamma   90.00
#
_symmetry.space_group_name_H-M   'P 1'
#
loop_
_entity.id
_entity.type
_entity.pdbx_description
1 polymer ?
#
loop_
_entity_poly.entity_id
_entity_poly.type
_entity_poly.pdbx_seq_one_letter_code
_entity_poly.pdbx_strand_id
1 'polypeptide(L)'
;DDVFDQMTALSKTPIILSHSGAKAVYDHPRNIDDERMKKLAASGGVIQMNSLSAYLIPTPPNPERNKAMQALMGKYGGRANMSPEQMKEMRAERAELEKKYPVPMANFDDFMKHVLHTLKVVGAEHVGFGADWDGGGGVTGMEDVASYHKITTRLLAEGYSEADCAKMWSGNTLRLLRAA
;
A
#
# COMPACT_ATOMS: atom_id res chain seq x y z
N ASP A 1 -4.55 8.46 12.46
CA ASP A 1 -5.88 8.23 13.03
C ASP A 1 -6.67 9.52 13.22
N ASP A 2 -6.28 10.42 14.13
CA ASP A 2 -7.04 11.67 14.36
C ASP A 2 -7.24 12.52 13.09
N VAL A 3 -6.21 12.63 12.25
CA VAL A 3 -6.31 13.32 10.95
C VAL A 3 -7.35 12.66 10.04
N PHE A 4 -7.41 11.33 10.01
CA PHE A 4 -8.44 10.61 9.25
C PHE A 4 -9.84 10.90 9.81
N ASP A 5 -10.00 10.87 11.13
CA ASP A 5 -11.29 11.14 11.77
C ASP A 5 -11.75 12.59 11.50
N GLN A 6 -10.83 13.56 11.51
CA GLN A 6 -11.13 14.94 11.13
C GLN A 6 -11.47 15.07 9.63
N MET A 7 -10.71 14.42 8.75
CA MET A 7 -10.97 14.45 7.31
C MET A 7 -12.36 13.90 6.98
N THR A 8 -12.74 12.76 7.56
CA THR A 8 -14.06 12.15 7.34
C THR A 8 -15.20 12.97 7.94
N ALA A 9 -14.97 13.66 9.07
CA ALA A 9 -15.98 14.50 9.70
C ALA A 9 -16.18 15.85 9.00
N LEU A 10 -15.11 16.44 8.44
CA LEU A 10 -15.13 17.80 7.91
C LEU A 10 -15.28 17.87 6.39
N SER A 11 -14.88 16.82 5.67
CA SER A 11 -14.96 16.81 4.21
C SER A 11 -16.41 16.84 3.74
N LYS A 12 -16.69 17.69 2.75
CA LYS A 12 -18.02 17.78 2.11
C LYS A 12 -18.21 16.75 1.00
N THR A 13 -17.12 16.11 0.57
CA THR A 13 -17.09 15.09 -0.48
C THR A 13 -16.35 13.85 0.03
N PRO A 14 -16.61 12.66 -0.52
CA PRO A 14 -15.97 11.44 -0.03
C PRO A 14 -14.45 11.47 -0.22
N ILE A 15 -13.71 10.92 0.73
CA ILE A 15 -12.24 10.90 0.69
C ILE A 15 -11.69 9.57 0.15
N ILE A 16 -10.39 9.57 -0.15
CA ILE A 16 -9.65 8.38 -0.60
C ILE A 16 -8.46 8.10 0.30
N LEU A 17 -8.22 6.81 0.61
CA LEU A 17 -6.95 6.32 1.10
C LEU A 17 -6.20 5.73 -0.10
N SER A 18 -5.23 6.44 -0.66
CA SER A 18 -4.65 6.12 -1.97
C SER A 18 -3.73 4.89 -1.99
N HIS A 19 -3.23 4.46 -0.82
CA HIS A 19 -2.45 3.24 -0.64
C HIS A 19 -2.39 2.92 0.87
N SER A 20 -3.27 2.05 1.35
CA SER A 20 -3.30 1.63 2.76
C SER A 20 -3.66 0.14 2.88
N GLY A 21 -3.53 -0.42 4.08
CA GLY A 21 -3.88 -1.82 4.35
C GLY A 21 -4.81 -1.97 5.57
N ALA A 22 -5.32 -3.19 5.79
CA ALA A 22 -6.14 -3.54 6.93
C ALA A 22 -5.31 -3.83 8.21
N LYS A 23 -5.59 -3.11 9.29
CA LYS A 23 -4.89 -3.26 10.59
C LYS A 23 -5.22 -4.58 11.28
N ALA A 24 -6.40 -5.13 11.02
CA ALA A 24 -6.81 -6.44 11.53
C ALA A 24 -5.99 -7.61 10.97
N VAL A 25 -5.40 -7.45 9.78
CA VAL A 25 -4.52 -8.49 9.18
C VAL A 25 -3.09 -8.34 9.68
N TYR A 26 -2.57 -7.11 9.70
CA TYR A 26 -1.29 -6.80 10.33
C TYR A 26 -1.35 -5.44 11.03
N ASP A 27 -1.08 -5.46 12.33
CA ASP A 27 -1.12 -4.28 13.18
C ASP A 27 0.07 -3.36 12.91
N HIS A 28 -0.12 -2.45 11.96
CA HIS A 28 0.87 -1.46 11.55
C HIS A 28 0.25 -0.05 11.58
N PRO A 29 0.96 1.01 12.00
CA PRO A 29 0.42 2.38 12.05
C PRO A 29 0.06 2.96 10.67
N ARG A 30 0.50 2.32 9.58
CA ARG A 30 0.12 2.69 8.20
C ARG A 30 -1.13 1.97 7.69
N ASN A 31 -1.66 1.05 8.48
CA ASN A 31 -2.91 0.34 8.21
C ASN A 31 -4.05 0.93 9.03
N ILE A 32 -5.27 0.80 8.52
CA ILE A 32 -6.49 1.36 9.11
C ILE A 32 -7.32 0.26 9.77
N ASP A 33 -7.91 0.56 10.92
CA ASP A 33 -8.81 -0.35 11.63
C ASP A 33 -10.20 -0.47 10.97
N ASP A 34 -10.91 -1.54 11.29
CA ASP A 34 -12.20 -1.87 10.69
C ASP A 34 -13.27 -0.80 10.94
N GLU A 35 -13.27 -0.15 12.11
CA GLU A 35 -14.25 0.88 12.43
C GLU A 35 -14.05 2.11 11.56
N ARG A 36 -12.80 2.51 11.35
CA ARG A 36 -12.46 3.59 10.42
C ARG A 36 -12.68 3.21 8.95
N MET A 37 -12.45 1.95 8.56
CA MET A 37 -12.83 1.49 7.22
C MET A 37 -14.35 1.61 6.99
N LYS A 38 -15.17 1.23 7.97
CA LYS A 38 -16.63 1.40 7.89
C LYS A 38 -17.03 2.88 7.81
N LYS A 39 -16.38 3.78 8.58
CA LYS A 39 -16.61 5.24 8.48
C LYS A 39 -16.25 5.79 7.09
N LEU A 40 -15.14 5.33 6.51
CA LEU A 40 -14.77 5.68 5.15
C LEU A 40 -15.86 5.24 4.15
N ALA A 41 -16.31 4.00 4.26
CA ALA A 41 -17.36 3.46 3.39
C ALA A 41 -18.69 4.21 3.55
N ALA A 42 -19.11 4.49 4.78
CA ALA A 42 -20.35 5.23 5.08
C ALA A 42 -20.34 6.67 4.51
N SER A 43 -19.18 7.30 4.39
CA SER A 43 -19.04 8.60 3.72
C SER A 43 -18.93 8.51 2.19
N GLY A 44 -18.99 7.31 1.62
CA GLY A 44 -18.84 7.04 0.19
C GLY A 44 -17.38 6.90 -0.28
N GLY A 45 -16.41 6.95 0.63
CA GLY A 45 -14.99 6.94 0.32
C GLY A 45 -14.46 5.60 -0.18
N VAL A 46 -13.17 5.56 -0.55
CA VAL A 46 -12.53 4.37 -1.13
C VAL A 46 -11.15 4.16 -0.50
N ILE A 47 -10.83 2.92 -0.16
CA ILE A 47 -9.48 2.49 0.22
C ILE A 47 -8.83 1.72 -0.94
N GLN A 48 -7.64 2.16 -1.34
CA GLN A 48 -6.82 1.52 -2.35
C GLN A 48 -5.78 0.64 -1.65
N MET A 49 -5.75 -0.65 -1.99
CA MET A 49 -4.94 -1.65 -1.30
C MET A 49 -3.45 -1.51 -1.65
N ASN A 50 -2.62 -1.34 -0.62
CA ASN A 50 -1.18 -1.22 -0.73
C ASN A 50 -0.49 -2.59 -0.82
N SER A 51 0.66 -2.65 -1.50
CA SER A 51 1.51 -3.84 -1.62
C SER A 51 2.90 -3.71 -1.00
N LEU A 52 3.15 -2.68 -0.19
CA LEU A 52 4.44 -2.48 0.48
C LEU A 52 4.63 -3.52 1.61
N SER A 53 5.59 -4.42 1.44
CA SER A 53 5.82 -5.59 2.33
C SER A 53 5.86 -5.27 3.83
N ALA A 54 6.54 -4.19 4.23
CA ALA A 54 6.64 -3.76 5.62
C ALA A 54 5.30 -3.34 6.26
N TYR A 55 4.25 -3.12 5.47
CA TYR A 55 2.88 -2.84 5.94
C TYR A 55 1.98 -4.08 5.89
N LEU A 56 2.47 -5.21 5.39
CA LEU A 56 1.70 -6.45 5.25
C LEU A 56 2.18 -7.54 6.22
N ILE A 57 3.48 -7.55 6.53
CA ILE A 57 4.09 -8.55 7.42
C ILE A 57 5.07 -7.90 8.41
N PRO A 58 5.39 -8.58 9.53
CA PRO A 58 6.42 -8.15 10.46
C PRO A 58 7.76 -7.92 9.77
N THR A 59 8.35 -6.74 10.01
CA THR A 59 9.75 -6.45 9.65
C THR A 59 10.54 -6.27 10.94
N PRO A 60 11.18 -7.34 11.46
CA PRO A 60 11.93 -7.27 12.71
C PRO A 60 13.01 -6.18 12.65
N PRO A 61 13.22 -5.42 13.74
CA PRO A 61 14.27 -4.42 13.77
C PRO A 61 15.64 -5.09 13.63
N ASN A 62 16.49 -4.50 12.80
CA ASN A 62 17.89 -4.90 12.67
C ASN A 62 18.78 -3.67 12.96
N PRO A 63 19.36 -3.57 14.17
CA PRO A 63 20.17 -2.41 14.56
C PRO A 63 21.37 -2.16 13.63
N GLU A 64 22.02 -3.23 13.13
CA GLU A 64 23.16 -3.10 12.23
C GLU A 64 22.73 -2.55 10.87
N ARG A 65 21.63 -3.06 10.32
CA ARG A 65 21.00 -2.53 9.11
C ARG A 65 20.64 -1.06 9.28
N ASN A 66 19.99 -0.72 10.38
CA ASN A 66 19.53 0.65 10.66
C ASN A 66 20.71 1.61 10.74
N LYS A 67 21.77 1.23 11.46
CA LYS A 67 23.02 2.00 11.55
C LYS A 67 23.67 2.17 10.17
N ALA A 68 23.75 1.10 9.37
CA ALA A 68 24.35 1.16 8.03
C ALA A 68 23.52 2.05 7.07
N MET A 69 22.20 1.93 7.09
CA MET A 69 21.32 2.75 6.26
C MET A 69 21.35 4.23 6.68
N GLN A 70 21.42 4.52 7.99
CA GLN A 70 21.58 5.88 8.49
C GLN A 70 22.92 6.49 8.06
N ALA A 71 24.02 5.73 8.13
CA ALA A 71 25.33 6.17 7.65
C ALA A 71 25.30 6.47 6.15
N LEU A 72 24.65 5.62 5.33
CA LEU A 72 24.48 5.86 3.90
C LEU A 72 23.67 7.14 3.64
N MET A 73 22.53 7.32 4.30
CA MET A 73 21.72 8.55 4.12
C MET A 73 22.48 9.80 4.57
N GLY A 74 23.27 9.72 5.65
CA GLY A 74 24.12 10.80 6.13
C GLY A 74 25.23 11.18 5.17
N LYS A 75 25.82 10.20 4.45
CA LYS A 75 26.87 10.41 3.45
C LYS A 75 26.43 11.34 2.31
N TYR A 76 25.17 11.24 1.88
CA TYR A 76 24.65 11.94 0.69
C TYR A 76 23.81 13.19 0.98
N GLY A 77 23.55 13.54 2.26
CA GLY A 77 22.93 14.83 2.62
C GLY A 77 21.47 15.03 2.14
N GLY A 78 20.78 13.97 1.72
CA GLY A 78 19.37 13.99 1.29
C GLY A 78 19.14 14.11 -0.22
N ARG A 79 17.95 13.71 -0.69
CA ARG A 79 17.61 13.62 -2.12
C ARG A 79 17.61 14.93 -2.90
N ALA A 80 17.36 16.06 -2.23
CA ALA A 80 17.20 17.36 -2.91
C ALA A 80 18.51 17.96 -3.44
N ASN A 81 19.66 17.49 -2.96
CA ASN A 81 20.97 18.11 -3.23
C ASN A 81 21.94 17.19 -4.01
N MET A 82 21.46 16.05 -4.53
CA MET A 82 22.32 15.08 -5.22
C MET A 82 22.35 15.29 -6.73
N SER A 83 23.54 15.18 -7.33
CA SER A 83 23.70 15.03 -8.78
C SER A 83 23.16 13.66 -9.25
N PRO A 84 22.88 13.49 -10.55
CA PRO A 84 22.54 12.19 -11.15
C PRO A 84 23.55 11.08 -10.82
N GLU A 85 24.84 11.41 -10.79
CA GLU A 85 25.93 10.49 -10.47
C GLU A 85 25.88 10.09 -8.99
N GLN A 86 25.73 11.05 -8.08
CA GLN A 86 25.59 10.78 -6.64
C GLN A 86 24.35 9.92 -6.35
N MET A 87 23.24 10.17 -7.04
CA MET A 87 22.04 9.33 -6.93
C MET A 87 22.30 7.90 -7.42
N LYS A 88 23.08 7.72 -8.49
CA LYS A 88 23.46 6.40 -9.01
C LYS A 88 24.36 5.65 -8.03
N GLU A 89 25.37 6.31 -7.48
CA GLU A 89 26.27 5.75 -6.47
C GLU A 89 25.51 5.36 -5.20
N MET A 90 24.67 6.26 -4.68
CA MET A 90 23.84 5.97 -3.51
C MET A 90 22.93 4.76 -3.76
N ARG A 91 22.32 4.62 -4.94
CA ARG A 91 21.52 3.43 -5.28
C ARG A 91 22.35 2.16 -5.30
N ALA A 92 23.56 2.20 -5.86
CA ALA A 92 24.45 1.04 -5.88
C ALA A 92 24.88 0.61 -4.46
N GLU A 93 25.31 1.56 -3.63
CA GLU A 93 25.68 1.29 -2.23
C GLU A 93 24.48 0.78 -1.41
N ARG A 94 23.30 1.36 -1.63
CA ARG A 94 22.05 0.89 -1.01
C ARG A 94 21.76 -0.55 -1.40
N ALA A 95 21.88 -0.91 -2.68
CA ALA A 95 21.63 -2.26 -3.16
C ALA A 95 22.56 -3.29 -2.50
N GLU A 96 23.84 -2.95 -2.30
CA GLU A 96 24.77 -3.83 -1.59
C GLU A 96 24.42 -3.97 -0.10
N LEU A 97 23.97 -2.89 0.56
CA LEU A 97 23.47 -2.96 1.94
C LEU A 97 22.20 -3.81 2.05
N GLU A 98 21.29 -3.72 1.08
CA GLU A 98 20.06 -4.52 1.05
C GLU A 98 20.36 -6.01 0.83
N LYS A 99 21.36 -6.36 0.02
CA LYS A 99 21.86 -7.75 -0.08
C LYS A 99 22.47 -8.25 1.22
N LYS A 100 23.25 -7.41 1.91
CA LYS A 100 23.90 -7.76 3.18
C LYS A 100 22.90 -7.90 4.33
N TYR A 101 21.86 -7.08 4.34
CA TYR A 101 20.83 -7.04 5.38
C TYR A 101 19.43 -7.13 4.76
N PRO A 102 19.06 -8.32 4.25
CA PRO A 102 17.75 -8.53 3.65
C PRO A 102 16.64 -8.33 4.69
N VAL A 103 15.49 -7.86 4.22
CA VAL A 103 14.26 -7.77 5.02
C VAL A 103 13.27 -8.83 4.55
N PRO A 104 12.38 -9.32 5.43
CA PRO A 104 11.29 -10.19 5.01
C PRO A 104 10.46 -9.53 3.90
N MET A 105 10.16 -10.29 2.86
CA MET A 105 9.29 -9.87 1.77
C MET A 105 7.95 -10.58 1.92
N ALA A 106 6.86 -9.81 1.85
CA ALA A 106 5.52 -10.38 1.73
C ALA A 106 5.39 -11.06 0.37
N ASN A 107 4.43 -11.98 0.25
CA ASN A 107 4.06 -12.58 -1.02
C ASN A 107 2.66 -12.13 -1.47
N PHE A 108 2.27 -12.56 -2.68
CA PHE A 108 0.97 -12.26 -3.26
C PHE A 108 -0.22 -12.68 -2.37
N ASP A 109 -0.11 -13.80 -1.65
CA ASP A 109 -1.18 -14.23 -0.75
C ASP A 109 -1.28 -13.33 0.49
N ASP A 110 -0.17 -12.82 1.02
CA ASP A 110 -0.20 -11.84 2.11
C ASP A 110 -0.88 -10.55 1.67
N PHE A 111 -0.60 -10.06 0.46
CA PHE A 111 -1.33 -8.95 -0.14
C PHE A 111 -2.83 -9.25 -0.28
N MET A 112 -3.18 -10.42 -0.82
CA MET A 112 -4.59 -10.81 -1.01
C MET A 112 -5.34 -11.01 0.31
N LYS A 113 -4.69 -11.40 1.41
CA LYS A 113 -5.31 -11.42 2.75
C LYS A 113 -5.83 -10.04 3.15
N HIS A 114 -5.03 -8.99 2.92
CA HIS A 114 -5.47 -7.62 3.17
C HIS A 114 -6.63 -7.22 2.24
N VAL A 115 -6.55 -7.54 0.95
CA VAL A 115 -7.62 -7.24 -0.03
C VAL A 115 -8.94 -7.91 0.38
N LEU A 116 -8.92 -9.20 0.65
CA LEU A 116 -10.12 -9.98 0.97
C LEU A 116 -10.72 -9.60 2.32
N HIS A 117 -9.89 -9.29 3.33
CA HIS A 117 -10.39 -8.75 4.60
C HIS A 117 -11.10 -7.41 4.39
N THR A 118 -10.47 -6.47 3.69
CA THR A 118 -11.10 -5.17 3.40
C THR A 118 -12.41 -5.34 2.65
N LEU A 119 -12.46 -6.20 1.63
CA LEU A 119 -13.70 -6.48 0.89
C LEU A 119 -14.79 -7.07 1.78
N LYS A 120 -14.45 -7.91 2.77
CA LYS A 120 -15.40 -8.43 3.75
C LYS A 120 -15.96 -7.32 4.66
N VAL A 121 -15.15 -6.33 5.02
CA VAL A 121 -15.55 -5.25 5.94
C VAL A 121 -16.41 -4.19 5.24
N VAL A 122 -16.04 -3.76 4.02
CA VAL A 122 -16.67 -2.61 3.35
C VAL A 122 -17.29 -2.91 1.99
N GLY A 123 -17.08 -4.09 1.42
CA GLY A 123 -17.61 -4.46 0.11
C GLY A 123 -16.86 -3.86 -1.08
N ALA A 124 -17.16 -4.37 -2.28
CA ALA A 124 -16.45 -4.04 -3.52
C ALA A 124 -16.62 -2.57 -3.98
N GLU A 125 -17.60 -1.83 -3.44
CA GLU A 125 -17.86 -0.43 -3.82
C GLU A 125 -16.90 0.58 -3.18
N HIS A 126 -16.10 0.12 -2.22
CA HIS A 126 -15.22 0.95 -1.40
C HIS A 126 -13.75 0.50 -1.44
N VAL A 127 -13.40 -0.45 -2.30
CA VAL A 127 -12.04 -0.99 -2.46
C VAL A 127 -11.49 -0.63 -3.84
N GLY A 128 -10.18 -0.41 -3.93
CA GLY A 128 -9.43 -0.38 -5.18
C GLY A 128 -7.97 -0.82 -5.00
N PHE A 129 -7.10 -0.58 -5.98
CA PHE A 129 -5.68 -0.94 -5.95
C PHE A 129 -4.74 0.27 -6.08
N GLY A 130 -3.85 0.41 -5.09
CA GLY A 130 -2.83 1.44 -5.00
C GLY A 130 -1.54 0.84 -4.49
N ALA A 131 -0.87 0.07 -5.35
CA ALA A 131 0.19 -0.85 -4.95
C ALA A 131 1.51 -0.18 -4.52
N ASP A 132 1.64 1.15 -4.62
CA ASP A 132 2.83 1.92 -4.22
C ASP A 132 4.09 1.61 -5.08
N TRP A 133 3.89 1.35 -6.38
CA TRP A 133 4.96 1.14 -7.34
C TRP A 133 5.94 2.31 -7.38
N ASP A 134 7.24 2.01 -7.48
CA ASP A 134 8.37 2.95 -7.37
C ASP A 134 8.47 3.71 -6.02
N GLY A 135 7.50 3.54 -5.12
CA GLY A 135 7.50 4.04 -3.74
C GLY A 135 7.99 3.03 -2.70
N GLY A 136 8.18 1.76 -3.11
CA GLY A 136 8.57 0.64 -2.25
C GLY A 136 7.57 -0.51 -2.24
N GLY A 137 6.46 -0.38 -2.97
CA GLY A 137 5.51 -1.43 -3.24
C GLY A 137 6.06 -2.59 -4.07
N GLY A 138 5.32 -3.68 -4.07
CA GLY A 138 5.69 -4.96 -4.67
C GLY A 138 5.88 -6.05 -3.62
N VAL A 139 5.39 -7.24 -3.96
CA VAL A 139 5.52 -8.46 -3.15
C VAL A 139 6.00 -9.60 -4.03
N THR A 140 6.53 -10.67 -3.44
CA THR A 140 6.90 -11.86 -4.21
C THR A 140 5.66 -12.44 -4.91
N GLY A 141 5.74 -12.63 -6.23
CA GLY A 141 4.63 -13.03 -7.08
C GLY A 141 3.81 -11.87 -7.65
N MET A 142 4.09 -10.62 -7.26
CA MET A 142 3.56 -9.40 -7.85
C MET A 142 4.62 -8.30 -7.75
N GLU A 143 5.65 -8.43 -8.58
CA GLU A 143 6.85 -7.60 -8.55
C GLU A 143 6.68 -6.25 -9.25
N ASP A 144 5.76 -6.17 -10.20
CA ASP A 144 5.51 -4.98 -11.01
C ASP A 144 4.06 -4.92 -11.53
N VAL A 145 3.78 -3.86 -12.29
CA VAL A 145 2.48 -3.59 -12.93
C VAL A 145 2.02 -4.69 -13.88
N ALA A 146 2.91 -5.50 -14.45
CA ALA A 146 2.52 -6.59 -15.35
C ALA A 146 1.77 -7.70 -14.59
N SER A 147 1.95 -7.79 -13.27
CA SER A 147 1.31 -8.81 -12.42
C SER A 147 -0.12 -8.48 -11.98
N TYR A 148 -0.67 -7.31 -12.32
CA TYR A 148 -2.01 -6.89 -11.91
C TYR A 148 -3.13 -7.85 -12.36
N HIS A 149 -2.97 -8.54 -13.48
CA HIS A 149 -3.92 -9.56 -13.93
C HIS A 149 -4.15 -10.66 -12.88
N LYS A 150 -3.14 -10.99 -12.05
CA LYS A 150 -3.25 -12.01 -10.99
C LYS A 150 -4.27 -11.63 -9.93
N ILE A 151 -4.43 -10.32 -9.65
CA ILE A 151 -5.45 -9.81 -8.71
C ILE A 151 -6.84 -10.14 -9.25
N THR A 152 -7.12 -9.81 -10.52
CA THR A 152 -8.40 -10.13 -11.16
C THR A 152 -8.66 -11.63 -11.16
N THR A 153 -7.67 -12.45 -11.55
CA THR A 153 -7.80 -13.91 -11.51
C THR A 153 -8.16 -14.42 -10.12
N ARG A 154 -7.49 -13.91 -9.07
CA ARG A 154 -7.80 -14.29 -7.69
C ARG A 154 -9.19 -13.84 -7.27
N LEU A 155 -9.60 -12.60 -7.55
CA LEU A 155 -10.93 -12.09 -7.19
C LEU A 155 -12.06 -12.91 -7.84
N LEU A 156 -11.92 -13.26 -9.13
CA LEU A 156 -12.89 -14.12 -9.81
C LEU A 156 -12.96 -15.52 -9.17
N ALA A 157 -11.82 -16.09 -8.79
CA ALA A 157 -11.77 -17.38 -8.09
C ALA A 157 -12.41 -17.33 -6.69
N GLU A 158 -12.37 -16.17 -6.03
CA GLU A 158 -13.04 -15.91 -4.74
C GLU A 158 -14.53 -15.56 -4.90
N GLY A 159 -15.06 -15.56 -6.14
CA GLY A 159 -16.48 -15.39 -6.44
C GLY A 159 -16.94 -13.95 -6.69
N TYR A 160 -16.02 -12.98 -6.78
CA TYR A 160 -16.38 -11.62 -7.20
C TYR A 160 -16.73 -11.59 -8.69
N SER A 161 -17.74 -10.79 -9.04
CA SER A 161 -18.16 -10.65 -10.44
C SER A 161 -17.18 -9.77 -11.24
N GLU A 162 -17.23 -9.86 -12.56
CA GLU A 162 -16.53 -8.90 -13.44
C GLU A 162 -16.96 -7.45 -13.15
N ALA A 163 -18.22 -7.24 -12.77
CA ALA A 163 -18.73 -5.93 -12.39
C ALA A 163 -18.08 -5.42 -11.10
N ASP A 164 -17.86 -6.29 -10.10
CA ASP A 164 -17.14 -5.94 -8.87
C ASP A 164 -15.67 -5.61 -9.17
N CYS A 165 -15.02 -6.42 -10.02
CA CYS A 165 -13.67 -6.15 -10.50
C CYS A 165 -13.59 -4.78 -11.21
N ALA A 166 -14.56 -4.43 -12.07
CA ALA A 166 -14.59 -3.14 -12.76
C ALA A 166 -14.74 -1.96 -11.78
N LYS A 167 -15.56 -2.12 -10.72
CA LYS A 167 -15.66 -1.15 -9.62
C LYS A 167 -14.30 -0.93 -8.95
N MET A 168 -13.64 -2.03 -8.56
CA MET A 168 -12.35 -1.97 -7.86
C MET A 168 -11.21 -1.40 -8.72
N TRP A 169 -11.15 -1.76 -10.01
CA TRP A 169 -10.07 -1.30 -10.89
C TRP A 169 -10.14 0.18 -11.24
N SER A 170 -11.34 0.77 -11.30
CA SER A 170 -11.47 2.20 -11.63
C SER A 170 -12.80 2.81 -11.24
N GLY A 171 -13.91 2.07 -11.31
CA GLY A 171 -15.26 2.63 -11.14
C GLY A 171 -15.42 3.42 -9.85
N ASN A 172 -14.87 2.91 -8.75
CA ASN A 172 -14.92 3.54 -7.43
C ASN A 172 -14.13 4.86 -7.41
N THR A 173 -12.89 4.88 -7.92
CA THR A 173 -12.08 6.11 -8.01
C THR A 173 -12.74 7.14 -8.91
N LEU A 174 -13.26 6.73 -10.07
CA LEU A 174 -13.94 7.63 -11.01
C LEU A 174 -15.24 8.20 -10.40
N ARG A 175 -15.94 7.43 -9.57
CA ARG A 175 -17.09 7.92 -8.79
C ARG A 175 -16.67 9.02 -7.81
N LEU A 176 -15.52 8.87 -7.14
CA LEU A 176 -15.00 9.92 -6.25
C LEU A 176 -14.63 11.20 -7.01
N LEU A 177 -13.90 11.07 -8.13
CA LEU A 177 -13.46 12.22 -8.92
C LEU A 177 -14.62 13.04 -9.49
N ARG A 178 -15.77 12.41 -9.79
CA ARG A 178 -16.98 13.12 -10.24
C ARG A 178 -17.72 13.83 -9.12
N ALA A 179 -17.55 13.39 -7.88
CA ALA A 179 -18.23 13.95 -6.71
C ALA A 179 -17.40 15.04 -6.00
N ALA A 180 -16.13 15.21 -6.40
CA ALA A 180 -15.18 16.13 -5.80
C ALA A 180 -15.31 17.57 -6.31
#